data_AF-A0A381WEN7-F1
#
_entry.id   AF-A0A381WEN7-F1
#
_cell.length_a   1.000
_cell.length_b   1.000
_cell.length_c   1.000
_cell.angle_alpha   90.00
_cell.angle_beta   90.00
_cell.angle_gamma   90.00
#
_symmetry.space_group_name_H-M   'P 1'
#
loop_
_entity.id
_entity.type
_entity.pdbx_description
1 polymer ?
#
loop_
_entity_poly.entity_id
_entity_poly.type
_entity_poly.pdbx_seq_one_letter_code
_entity_poly.pdbx_strand_id
1 'polypeptide(L)' 'MNVSPGEFIGILGPNGSGKSTLLKLLGGVLKPDSGQLYFKKKHYQEYQRKQLAQSITWIPQEHPMVFP' A
#
# COMPACT_ATOMS: atom_id res chain seq x y z
N MET A 1 8.23 -6.77 -7.35
CA MET A 1 8.87 -5.45 -7.50
C MET A 1 9.62 -5.13 -6.22
N ASN A 2 10.75 -4.43 -6.30
CA ASN A 2 11.48 -3.93 -5.14
C ASN A 2 11.54 -2.40 -5.26
N VAL A 3 11.43 -1.71 -4.13
CA VAL A 3 11.57 -0.25 -4.05
C VAL A 3 12.58 0.05 -2.96
N SER A 4 13.63 0.78 -3.31
CA SER A 4 14.69 1.16 -2.39
C SER A 4 14.32 2.44 -1.63
N PRO A 5 14.86 2.65 -0.42
CA PRO A 5 14.67 3.91 0.30
C PRO A 5 15.12 5.12 -0.55
N GLY A 6 14.27 6.14 -0.63
CA GLY A 6 14.54 7.37 -1.40
C GLY A 6 14.10 7.32 -2.87
N GLU A 7 13.68 6.17 -3.39
CA GLU A 7 13.15 6.08 -4.75
C GLU A 7 11.74 6.68 -4.87
N PHE A 8 11.50 7.36 -5.99
CA PHE A 8 10.18 7.83 -6.39
C PHE A 8 9.71 7.02 -7.60
N ILE A 9 8.62 6.27 -7.43
CA ILE A 9 8.14 5.32 -8.44
C ILE A 9 6.73 5.71 -8.90
N GLY A 10 6.56 5.86 -10.22
CA GLY A 10 5.26 6.02 -10.86
C GLY A 10 4.69 4.66 -11.30
N ILE A 11 3.41 4.41 -11.00
CA ILE A 11 2.67 3.24 -11.48
C ILE A 11 1.68 3.69 -12.55
N LEU A 12 1.90 3.27 -13.79
CA LEU A 12 1.12 3.68 -14.97
C LEU A 12 0.33 2.49 -15.52
N GLY A 13 -0.80 2.78 -16.18
CA GLY A 13 -1.65 1.78 -16.83
C GLY A 13 -3.09 2.24 -16.98
N PRO A 14 -3.91 1.58 -17.83
CA PRO A 14 -5.29 1.95 -18.07
C PRO A 14 -6.20 1.74 -16.85
N ASN A 15 -7.42 2.28 -16.89
CA ASN A 15 -8.43 1.98 -15.87
C ASN A 15 -8.71 0.47 -15.82
N GLY A 16 -8.86 -0.06 -14.60
CA GLY A 16 -9.01 -1.51 -14.39
C GLY A 16 -7.69 -2.31 -14.34
N SER A 17 -6.53 -1.72 -14.63
CA SER A 17 -5.24 -2.43 -14.58
C SER A 17 -4.75 -2.80 -13.17
N GLY A 18 -5.53 -2.51 -12.12
CA GLY A 18 -5.22 -2.89 -10.74
C GLY A 18 -4.35 -1.92 -9.94
N LYS A 19 -4.02 -0.72 -10.46
CA LYS A 19 -3.17 0.27 -9.75
C LYS A 19 -3.67 0.60 -8.35
N SER A 20 -4.95 0.96 -8.24
CA SER A 20 -5.56 1.32 -6.96
C SER A 20 -5.63 0.11 -6.02
N THR A 21 -5.81 -1.11 -6.55
CA THR A 21 -5.75 -2.36 -5.78
C THR A 21 -4.33 -2.60 -5.24
N LEU A 22 -3.31 -2.44 -6.08
CA LEU A 22 -1.91 -2.56 -5.69
C LEU A 22 -1.56 -1.57 -4.57
N LEU A 23 -1.94 -0.30 -4.72
CA LEU A 23 -1.67 0.71 -3.70
C LEU A 23 -2.41 0.43 -2.39
N LYS A 24 -3.67 -0.06 -2.44
CA LYS A 24 -4.41 -0.49 -1.25
C LYS A 24 -3.76 -1.70 -0.56
N LEU A 25 -3.17 -2.63 -1.30
CA LEU A 25 -2.40 -3.74 -0.74
C LEU A 25 -1.13 -3.24 -0.03
N LEU A 26 -0.37 -2.34 -0.67
CA LEU A 26 0.84 -1.74 -0.08
C LEU A 26 0.51 -0.93 1.18
N GLY A 27 -0.61 -0.21 1.17
CA GLY A 27 -1.12 0.55 2.32
C GLY A 27 -1.78 -0.31 3.41
N GLY A 28 -1.91 -1.62 3.22
CA GLY A 28 -2.55 -2.52 4.20
C GLY A 28 -4.06 -2.41 4.32
N VAL A 29 -4.71 -1.70 3.39
CA VAL A 29 -6.17 -1.58 3.32
C VAL A 29 -6.78 -2.89 2.84
N LEU A 30 -6.10 -3.58 1.93
CA LEU A 30 -6.46 -4.91 1.45
C LEU A 30 -5.42 -5.95 1.88
N LYS A 31 -5.85 -7.20 2.06
CA LYS A 31 -4.95 -8.36 2.22
C LYS A 31 -4.72 -9.02 0.87
N PRO A 32 -3.52 -9.53 0.59
CA PRO A 32 -3.28 -10.31 -0.62
C PRO A 32 -3.97 -11.67 -0.53
N ASP A 33 -4.61 -12.10 -1.61
CA ASP A 33 -5.17 -13.46 -1.71
C ASP A 33 -4.06 -14.51 -1.90
N SER A 34 -2.98 -14.13 -2.60
CA SER A 34 -1.79 -14.95 -2.79
C SER A 34 -0.53 -14.08 -2.92
N GLY A 35 0.65 -14.71 -2.83
CA GLY A 35 1.93 -14.01 -2.87
C GLY A 35 2.35 -13.42 -1.52
N GLN A 36 3.41 -12.61 -1.54
CA GLN A 36 4.05 -12.09 -0.33
C GLN A 36 4.40 -10.61 -0.47
N LEU A 37 4.29 -9.89 0.64
CA LEU A 37 4.69 -8.48 0.74
C LEU A 37 5.71 -8.35 1.86
N TYR A 38 6.81 -7.67 1.55
CA TYR A 38 7.87 -7.39 2.50
C TYR A 38 8.03 -5.88 2.67
N PHE A 39 8.10 -5.44 3.92
CA PHE A 39 8.44 -4.05 4.26
C PHE A 39 9.69 -4.06 5.12
N LYS A 40 10.71 -3.26 4.76
CA LYS A 40 12.02 -3.23 5.44
C LYS A 40 12.59 -4.64 5.73
N LYS A 41 12.49 -5.55 4.75
CA LYS A 41 12.94 -6.96 4.79
C LYS A 41 12.19 -7.90 5.74
N LYS A 42 11.11 -7.44 6.40
CA LYS A 42 10.24 -8.28 7.23
C LYS A 42 8.92 -8.55 6.51
N HIS A 43 8.32 -9.73 6.71
CA HIS A 43 7.02 -10.01 6.11
C HIS A 43 5.97 -9.05 6.68
N TYR A 44 5.11 -8.51 5.81
CA TYR A 44 4.14 -7.48 6.16
C TYR A 44 3.22 -7.90 7.32
N GLN A 45 2.83 -9.17 7.33
CA GLN A 45 1.92 -9.74 8.33
C GLN A 45 2.53 -9.83 9.74
N GLU A 46 3.85 -9.73 9.87
CA GLU A 46 4.54 -9.76 11.16
C GLU A 46 4.61 -8.39 11.85
N TYR A 47 4.10 -7.33 11.21
CA TYR A 47 4.04 -6.01 11.82
C TYR A 47 2.72 -5.81 12.58
N GLN A 48 2.80 -5.12 13.72
CA GLN A 48 1.59 -4.62 14.38
C GLN A 48 0.99 -3.49 13.54
N ARG A 49 -0.35 -3.39 13.52
CA ARG A 49 -1.06 -2.33 12.78
C ARG A 49 -0.57 -0.92 13.11
N LYS A 50 -0.30 -0.63 14.38
CA LYS A 50 0.22 0.67 14.83
C LYS A 50 1.58 1.01 14.20
N GLN A 51 2.47 0.02 14.05
CA GLN A 51 3.80 0.23 13.46
C GLN A 51 3.72 0.54 11.97
N LEU A 52 2.82 -0.14 11.25
CA LEU A 52 2.56 0.12 9.83
C LEU A 52 1.95 1.50 9.61
N ALA A 53 0.93 1.87 10.38
CA ALA A 53 0.27 3.17 10.28
C ALA A 53 1.20 4.37 10.55
N GLN A 54 2.25 4.17 11.36
CA GLN A 54 3.27 5.19 11.63
C GLN A 54 4.35 5.27 10.54
N SER A 55 4.41 4.29 9.64
CA SER A 55 5.48 4.17 8.64
C SER A 55 5.00 4.31 7.20
N ILE A 56 3.71 4.06 6.94
CA ILE A 56 3.10 4.04 5.61
C ILE A 56 1.84 4.89 5.65
N THR A 57 1.80 5.91 4.79
CA THR A 57 0.61 6.77 4.61
C THR A 57 0.02 6.50 3.24
N TRP A 58 -1.28 6.18 3.22
CA TRP A 58 -2.08 6.07 2.00
C TRP A 58 -2.92 7.33 1.82
N ILE A 59 -2.81 7.97 0.66
CA ILE A 59 -3.65 9.10 0.27
C ILE A 59 -4.63 8.59 -0.79
N PRO A 60 -5.94 8.48 -0.47
CA PRO A 60 -6.91 7.93 -1.40
C PRO A 60 -7.15 8.88 -2.58
N GLN A 61 -7.50 8.30 -3.74
CA GLN A 61 -7.84 9.05 -4.95
C GLN A 61 -9.07 9.95 -4.75
N GLU A 62 -10.05 9.48 -3.97
CA GLU A 62 -11.25 10.23 -3.63
C GLU A 62 -11.30 10.42 -2.11
N HIS A 63 -11.67 11.62 -1.67
CA HIS A 63 -12.02 11.90 -0.29
C HIS A 63 -13.54 11.73 -0.13
N PRO A 64 -14.04 10.66 0.50
CA PRO A 64 -15.37 10.73 1.06
C PRO A 64 -15.25 11.70 2.24
N MET A 65 -15.63 12.96 2.01
CA MET A 65 -15.79 13.94 3.07
C MET A 65 -16.95 13.47 3.94
N VAL A 66 -16.65 12.64 4.93
CA VAL A 66 -17.63 12.21 5.94
C VAL A 66 -16.97 12.37 7.30
N PHE A 67 -16.85 13.62 7.70
CA PHE A 67 -16.93 13.98 9.10
C PHE A 67 -18.24 14.76 9.25
N PRO A 68 -19.19 14.32 10.09
CA PRO A 68 -20.24 15.21 10.56
C PRO A 68 -19.62 16.35 11.40
#